data_AF-A0A7G5E1C0-F1
#
_entry.id   AF-A0A7G5E1C0-F1
#
_cell.length_a   1.000
_cell.length_b   1.000
_cell.length_c   1.000
_cell.angle_alpha   90.00
_cell.angle_beta   90.00
_cell.angle_gamma   90.00
#
_symmetry.space_group_name_H-M   'P 1'
#
loop_
_entity.id
_entity.type
_entity.pdbx_description
1 polymer ?
#
loop_
_entity_poly.entity_id
_entity_poly.type
_entity_poly.pdbx_seq_one_letter_code
_entity_poly.pdbx_strand_id
1 'polypeptide(L)'
;MNRLFTTAALLCALSLGFTSCSKDDDKVEQVEPEYQAKVMVKDGETVDLTKVSKTINTQGTIKRTGNTYSLRNFKQFTIGEDGKATTTAAADYYFDCKENDATSDADKMLSLSGTAAVTLKTNTEKGYTLSYIDKSFDQVQASDQLISIENNASEIYKMIISPAMQTIRTESGWCNYSLVNHIVTVVENRTLVISKDKKPLFKIRMNSIYSDGKPNADEKASNMVFYSIDYQEFK
;
A
#
# COMPACT_ATOMS: atom_id res chain seq x y z
N MET A 1 -13.13 89.33 -24.65
CA MET A 1 -14.32 89.66 -23.84
C MET A 1 -15.04 88.32 -23.58
N ASN A 2 -14.91 87.73 -22.38
CA ASN A 2 -15.81 87.86 -21.20
C ASN A 2 -17.20 87.24 -21.52
N ARG A 3 -17.80 86.25 -20.83
CA ARG A 3 -17.83 85.69 -19.45
C ARG A 3 -18.43 84.24 -19.57
N LEU A 4 -18.13 83.20 -18.77
CA LEU A 4 -18.42 82.88 -17.35
C LEU A 4 -19.91 82.85 -16.93
N PHE A 5 -20.22 81.91 -16.02
CA PHE A 5 -21.47 81.56 -15.27
C PHE A 5 -22.33 80.45 -15.91
N THR A 6 -22.44 79.20 -15.43
CA THR A 6 -22.67 78.58 -14.10
C THR A 6 -24.10 78.69 -13.57
N THR A 7 -24.90 77.62 -13.69
CA THR A 7 -25.96 77.27 -12.72
C THR A 7 -26.31 75.78 -12.79
N ALA A 8 -26.34 75.16 -11.61
CA ALA A 8 -26.64 73.76 -11.35
C ALA A 8 -28.15 73.50 -11.25
N ALA A 9 -28.59 72.27 -11.55
CA ALA A 9 -29.85 71.73 -11.08
C ALA A 9 -29.60 70.34 -10.48
N LEU A 10 -29.75 70.30 -9.16
CA LEU A 10 -29.67 69.16 -8.28
C LEU A 10 -30.98 68.35 -8.41
N LEU A 11 -30.90 67.06 -8.74
CA LEU A 11 -32.02 66.12 -8.58
C LEU A 11 -31.51 64.94 -7.76
N CYS A 12 -31.81 65.00 -6.47
CA CYS A 12 -31.71 63.88 -5.55
C CYS A 12 -32.79 62.85 -5.90
N ALA A 13 -32.38 61.65 -6.29
CA ALA A 13 -33.20 60.45 -6.16
C ALA A 13 -32.46 59.49 -5.23
N LEU A 14 -32.87 59.50 -3.96
CA LEU A 14 -32.57 58.43 -3.00
C LEU A 14 -33.50 57.26 -3.30
N SER A 15 -32.96 56.06 -3.51
CA SER A 15 -33.13 54.92 -2.59
C SER A 15 -33.05 53.52 -3.25
N LEU A 16 -32.39 52.63 -2.50
CA LEU A 16 -32.39 51.16 -2.46
C LEU A 16 -31.50 50.35 -3.43
N GLY A 17 -30.51 49.66 -2.82
CA GLY A 17 -29.94 48.33 -3.13
C GLY A 17 -29.43 48.09 -4.55
N PHE A 18 -28.18 47.67 -4.81
CA PHE A 18 -27.47 46.54 -4.24
C PHE A 18 -25.96 46.78 -4.31
N THR A 19 -25.22 46.37 -3.28
CA THR A 19 -23.77 46.20 -3.36
C THR A 19 -23.50 44.95 -4.20
N SER A 20 -23.20 45.10 -5.49
CA SER A 20 -22.68 43.98 -6.28
C SER A 20 -21.17 43.97 -6.15
N CYS A 21 -20.67 43.24 -5.14
CA CYS A 21 -19.30 42.76 -5.14
C CYS A 21 -19.20 41.73 -6.27
N SER A 22 -18.55 42.09 -7.37
CA SER A 22 -18.04 41.11 -8.33
C SER A 22 -16.91 40.34 -7.64
N LYS A 23 -17.26 39.19 -7.07
CA LYS A 23 -16.34 38.12 -6.73
C LYS A 23 -15.75 37.57 -8.02
N ASP A 24 -14.50 37.90 -8.31
CA ASP A 24 -13.66 37.04 -9.11
C ASP A 24 -13.34 35.82 -8.25
N ASP A 25 -14.06 34.73 -8.51
CA ASP A 25 -13.74 33.39 -8.02
C ASP A 25 -12.52 32.91 -8.81
N ASP A 26 -11.35 33.46 -8.50
CA ASP A 26 -10.09 32.77 -8.76
C ASP A 26 -10.09 31.55 -7.84
N LYS A 27 -10.64 30.44 -8.36
CA LYS A 27 -10.33 29.11 -7.84
C LYS A 27 -8.85 28.89 -8.11
N VAL A 28 -8.02 29.40 -7.21
CA VAL A 28 -6.65 28.93 -7.03
C VAL A 28 -6.77 27.42 -6.88
N GLU A 29 -6.36 26.68 -7.91
CA GLU A 29 -6.08 25.26 -7.77
C GLU A 29 -5.15 25.15 -6.56
N GLN A 30 -5.68 24.66 -5.44
CA GLN A 30 -4.84 24.23 -4.35
C GLN A 30 -3.98 23.11 -4.92
N VAL A 31 -2.75 23.46 -5.28
CA VAL A 31 -1.68 22.48 -5.50
C VAL A 31 -1.67 21.64 -4.24
N GLU A 32 -2.13 20.38 -4.35
CA GLU A 32 -2.06 19.46 -3.23
C GLU A 32 -0.61 19.45 -2.74
N PRO A 33 -0.37 19.64 -1.43
CA PRO A 33 0.98 19.62 -0.90
C PRO A 33 1.65 18.32 -1.34
N GLU A 34 2.86 18.45 -1.88
CA GLU A 34 3.63 17.30 -2.35
C GLU A 34 3.67 16.23 -1.26
N TYR A 35 3.11 15.05 -1.57
CA TYR A 35 2.98 13.97 -0.61
C TYR A 35 4.36 13.54 -0.11
N GLN A 36 4.53 13.51 1.22
CA GLN A 36 5.72 12.97 1.86
C GLN A 36 5.37 11.72 2.65
N ALA A 37 6.07 10.62 2.35
CA ALA A 37 5.92 9.37 3.09
C ALA A 37 6.21 9.59 4.58
N LYS A 38 5.43 8.96 5.46
CA LYS A 38 5.66 9.04 6.91
C LYS A 38 7.01 8.46 7.31
N VAL A 39 7.38 7.32 6.75
CA VAL A 39 8.72 6.73 6.94
C VAL A 39 9.58 7.10 5.75
N MET A 40 10.54 7.99 6.01
CA MET A 40 11.50 8.45 5.01
C MET A 40 12.73 7.56 5.02
N VAL A 41 12.94 6.82 3.93
CA VAL A 41 14.11 5.95 3.73
C VAL A 41 14.95 6.52 2.60
N LYS A 42 16.20 6.88 2.88
CA LYS A 42 17.12 7.37 1.84
C LYS A 42 17.55 6.22 0.95
N ASP A 43 17.95 6.53 -0.28
CA ASP A 43 18.47 5.49 -1.17
C ASP A 43 19.73 4.84 -0.59
N GLY A 44 19.79 3.51 -0.64
CA GLY A 44 20.84 2.70 -0.02
C GLY A 44 20.69 2.48 1.50
N GLU A 45 19.77 3.18 2.16
CA GLU A 45 19.54 3.08 3.61
C GLU A 45 18.62 1.92 3.97
N THR A 46 18.92 1.29 5.11
CA THR A 46 18.03 0.36 5.81
C THR A 46 17.64 0.96 7.15
N VAL A 47 16.35 1.00 7.44
CA VAL A 47 15.78 1.53 8.68
C VAL A 47 15.06 0.43 9.44
N ASP A 48 15.18 0.48 10.77
CA ASP A 48 14.49 -0.41 11.71
C ASP A 48 13.09 0.12 12.02
N LEU A 49 12.06 -0.65 11.67
CA LEU A 49 10.66 -0.23 11.83
C LEU A 49 10.27 -0.08 13.30
N THR A 50 10.94 -0.75 14.24
CA THR A 50 10.64 -0.57 15.67
C THR A 50 11.01 0.83 16.17
N LYS A 51 11.79 1.59 15.40
CA LYS A 51 12.27 2.93 15.76
C LYS A 51 11.53 4.05 15.04
N VAL A 52 10.96 3.76 13.87
CA VAL A 52 10.37 4.78 12.99
C VAL A 52 8.91 4.57 12.67
N SER A 53 8.38 3.36 12.85
CA SER A 53 6.97 3.09 12.56
C SER A 53 6.09 3.88 13.53
N LYS A 54 4.97 4.40 13.02
CA LYS A 54 3.93 4.99 13.87
C LYS A 54 3.23 3.97 14.74
N THR A 55 3.25 2.71 14.32
CA THR A 55 2.61 1.63 15.04
C THR A 55 3.61 0.96 15.97
N ILE A 56 3.32 0.96 17.27
CA ILE A 56 4.22 0.44 18.31
C ILE A 56 4.38 -1.08 18.29
N ASN A 57 3.49 -1.79 17.57
CA ASN A 57 3.44 -3.24 17.46
C ASN A 57 4.09 -3.78 16.19
N THR A 58 4.90 -2.99 15.50
CA THR A 58 5.54 -3.38 14.26
C THR A 58 7.01 -3.73 14.47
N GLN A 59 7.45 -4.80 13.81
CA GLN A 59 8.86 -5.15 13.69
C GLN A 59 9.28 -5.35 12.24
N GLY A 60 10.58 -5.43 12.04
CA GLY A 60 11.22 -5.66 10.76
C GLY A 60 12.04 -4.46 10.32
N THR A 61 12.56 -4.53 9.10
CA THR A 61 13.33 -3.45 8.50
C THR A 61 12.78 -3.09 7.15
N ILE A 62 12.94 -1.83 6.77
CA ILE A 62 12.67 -1.34 5.42
C ILE A 62 13.96 -0.79 4.81
N LYS A 63 14.29 -1.21 3.59
CA LYS A 63 15.43 -0.70 2.82
C LYS A 63 14.94 -0.06 1.53
N ARG A 64 15.59 1.01 1.07
CA ARG A 64 15.39 1.57 -0.28
C ARG A 64 16.61 1.29 -1.16
N THR A 65 16.37 0.85 -2.39
CA THR A 65 17.39 0.72 -3.46
C THR A 65 16.80 1.24 -4.76
N GLY A 66 17.27 2.40 -5.23
CA GLY A 66 16.65 3.16 -6.31
C GLY A 66 15.20 3.51 -6.00
N ASN A 67 14.27 2.95 -6.78
CA ASN A 67 12.82 3.14 -6.60
C ASN A 67 12.15 1.95 -5.89
N THR A 68 12.91 0.92 -5.52
CA THR A 68 12.38 -0.28 -4.88
C THR A 68 12.56 -0.19 -3.38
N TYR A 69 11.49 -0.48 -2.65
CA TYR A 69 11.49 -0.67 -1.21
C TYR A 69 11.43 -2.15 -0.88
N SER A 70 12.18 -2.55 0.15
CA SER A 70 12.34 -3.93 0.58
C SER A 70 11.99 -4.04 2.05
N LEU A 71 10.86 -4.67 2.36
CA LEU A 71 10.49 -5.07 3.72
C LEU A 71 11.13 -6.42 4.03
N ARG A 72 11.76 -6.54 5.20
CA ARG A 72 12.34 -7.80 5.70
C ARG A 72 11.91 -8.02 7.14
N ASN A 73 11.60 -9.27 7.48
CA ASN A 73 11.11 -9.67 8.79
C ASN A 73 9.87 -8.88 9.25
N PHE A 74 9.04 -8.43 8.31
CA PHE A 74 7.86 -7.63 8.61
C PHE A 74 6.80 -8.47 9.31
N LYS A 75 6.35 -7.99 10.47
CA LYS A 75 5.34 -8.64 11.31
C LYS A 75 4.73 -7.62 12.25
N GLN A 76 3.45 -7.78 12.56
CA GLN A 76 2.79 -7.04 13.62
C GLN A 76 2.34 -7.95 14.75
N PHE A 77 2.33 -7.39 15.96
CA PHE A 77 1.87 -8.05 17.18
C PHE A 77 0.50 -7.53 17.61
N THR A 78 -0.20 -8.26 18.45
CA THR A 78 -1.43 -7.73 19.05
C THR A 78 -1.11 -6.59 20.02
N ILE A 79 -2.06 -5.67 20.20
CA ILE A 79 -2.00 -4.64 21.23
C ILE A 79 -2.83 -5.15 22.42
N GLY A 80 -2.23 -5.16 23.61
CA GLY A 80 -2.91 -5.51 24.85
C GLY A 80 -3.88 -4.43 25.31
N GLU A 81 -4.72 -4.74 26.30
CA GLU A 81 -5.66 -3.78 26.88
C GLU A 81 -4.96 -2.56 27.52
N ASP A 82 -3.69 -2.71 27.90
CA ASP A 82 -2.84 -1.63 28.41
C ASP A 82 -2.27 -0.71 27.31
N GLY A 83 -2.68 -0.93 26.05
CA GLY A 83 -2.23 -0.15 24.90
C GLY A 83 -0.80 -0.45 24.46
N LYS A 84 -0.17 -1.52 24.94
CA LYS A 84 1.19 -1.90 24.55
C LYS A 84 1.19 -3.09 23.60
N ALA A 85 2.23 -3.18 22.77
CA ALA A 85 2.47 -4.36 21.96
C ALA A 85 2.74 -5.59 22.84
N THR A 86 2.10 -6.72 22.49
CA THR A 86 2.38 -8.02 23.11
C THR A 86 3.44 -8.78 22.31
N THR A 87 3.76 -10.01 22.74
CA THR A 87 4.59 -10.95 21.96
C THR A 87 3.77 -11.83 21.02
N THR A 88 2.45 -11.77 21.09
CA THR A 88 1.54 -12.57 20.27
C THR A 88 1.40 -11.93 18.89
N ALA A 89 1.60 -12.71 17.83
CA ALA A 89 1.40 -12.24 16.46
C ALA A 89 -0.06 -11.79 16.25
N ALA A 90 -0.26 -10.65 15.58
CA ALA A 90 -1.58 -10.26 15.11
C ALA A 90 -2.09 -11.22 14.03
N ALA A 91 -3.41 -11.35 13.91
CA ALA A 91 -4.04 -12.18 12.88
C ALA A 91 -3.86 -11.59 11.47
N ASP A 92 -3.78 -10.27 11.39
CA ASP A 92 -3.55 -9.49 10.18
C ASP A 92 -2.47 -8.44 10.43
N TYR A 93 -1.64 -8.21 9.42
CA TYR A 93 -0.65 -7.14 9.37
C TYR A 93 -1.08 -6.12 8.32
N TYR A 94 -1.02 -4.84 8.65
CA TYR A 94 -1.52 -3.73 7.86
C TYR A 94 -0.38 -2.85 7.41
N PHE A 95 -0.39 -2.46 6.13
CA PHE A 95 0.68 -1.67 5.54
C PHE A 95 0.12 -0.66 4.53
N ASP A 96 0.80 0.46 4.39
CA ASP A 96 0.57 1.44 3.33
C ASP A 96 1.88 1.71 2.57
N CYS A 97 1.92 1.32 1.30
CA CYS A 97 3.09 1.47 0.45
C CYS A 97 3.45 2.93 0.15
N LYS A 98 2.49 3.87 0.20
CA LYS A 98 2.80 5.30 0.09
C LYS A 98 3.54 5.77 1.33
N GLU A 99 3.06 5.34 2.49
CA GLU A 99 3.59 5.79 3.78
C GLU A 99 4.92 5.13 4.17
N ASN A 100 5.27 4.04 3.47
CA ASN A 100 6.39 3.15 3.79
C ASN A 100 6.31 2.61 5.23
N ASP A 101 5.10 2.47 5.75
CA ASP A 101 4.88 2.19 7.16
C ASP A 101 3.74 1.19 7.38
N ALA A 102 3.83 0.48 8.50
CA ALA A 102 2.71 -0.25 9.05
C ALA A 102 1.62 0.71 9.53
N THR A 103 0.38 0.23 9.51
CA THR A 103 -0.80 1.06 9.82
C THR A 103 -1.77 0.36 10.76
N SER A 104 -2.90 1.03 11.04
CA SER A 104 -4.10 0.41 11.59
C SER A 104 -4.92 -0.26 10.47
N ASP A 105 -5.93 -1.04 10.86
CA ASP A 105 -6.89 -1.63 9.93
C ASP A 105 -7.67 -0.55 9.13
N ALA A 106 -8.04 0.54 9.81
CA ALA A 106 -8.74 1.66 9.18
C ALA A 106 -7.86 2.41 8.18
N ASP A 107 -6.54 2.43 8.40
CA ASP A 107 -5.62 3.23 7.61
C ASP A 107 -4.99 2.50 6.42
N LYS A 108 -5.00 1.17 6.43
CA LYS A 108 -4.27 0.30 5.50
C LYS A 108 -4.57 0.56 4.01
N MET A 109 -3.54 0.37 3.19
CA MET A 109 -3.68 0.12 1.76
C MET A 109 -3.91 -1.38 1.51
N LEU A 110 -3.15 -2.21 2.21
CA LEU A 110 -3.22 -3.67 2.12
C LEU A 110 -3.14 -4.31 3.51
N SER A 111 -3.70 -5.50 3.64
CA SER A 111 -3.44 -6.42 4.73
C SER A 111 -2.71 -7.66 4.24
N LEU A 112 -1.93 -8.24 5.14
CA LEU A 112 -1.24 -9.50 5.02
C LEU A 112 -1.70 -10.41 6.15
N SER A 113 -2.00 -11.68 5.89
CA SER A 113 -2.38 -12.59 6.97
C SER A 113 -1.18 -12.84 7.88
N GLY A 114 -1.35 -12.69 9.19
CA GLY A 114 -0.40 -13.11 10.22
C GLY A 114 -0.47 -14.61 10.54
N THR A 115 -1.14 -15.38 9.68
CA THR A 115 -1.33 -16.83 9.77
C THR A 115 -0.84 -17.51 8.50
N ALA A 116 -0.77 -18.84 8.51
CA ALA A 116 -0.36 -19.65 7.35
C ALA A 116 -1.33 -19.62 6.16
N ALA A 117 -2.39 -18.79 6.19
CA ALA A 117 -3.23 -18.52 5.02
C ALA A 117 -2.44 -17.82 3.89
N VAL A 118 -1.42 -17.04 4.26
CA VAL A 118 -0.55 -16.27 3.35
C VAL A 118 -1.36 -15.42 2.37
N THR A 119 -2.34 -14.68 2.89
CA THR A 119 -3.22 -13.84 2.09
C THR A 119 -2.68 -12.41 2.04
N LEU A 120 -2.58 -11.82 0.85
CA LEU A 120 -2.50 -10.36 0.67
C LEU A 120 -3.85 -9.85 0.16
N LYS A 121 -4.43 -8.85 0.82
CA LYS A 121 -5.71 -8.25 0.44
C LYS A 121 -5.62 -6.72 0.38
N THR A 122 -6.19 -6.08 -0.64
CA THR A 122 -6.26 -4.60 -0.69
C THR A 122 -7.50 -4.05 0.00
N ASN A 123 -7.40 -2.80 0.47
CA ASN A 123 -8.50 -2.10 1.11
C ASN A 123 -9.48 -1.52 0.07
N THR A 124 -10.53 -2.29 -0.22
CA THR A 124 -11.56 -1.92 -1.20
C THR A 124 -12.42 -0.73 -0.75
N GLU A 125 -12.59 -0.52 0.55
CA GLU A 125 -13.33 0.63 1.10
C GLU A 125 -12.61 1.96 0.79
N LYS A 126 -11.29 1.92 0.63
CA LYS A 126 -10.47 3.06 0.18
C LYS A 126 -10.26 3.12 -1.34
N GLY A 127 -10.98 2.29 -2.10
CA GLY A 127 -10.94 2.24 -3.56
C GLY A 127 -9.73 1.52 -4.15
N TYR A 128 -8.95 0.79 -3.34
CA TYR A 128 -7.83 0.00 -3.85
C TYR A 128 -8.29 -1.32 -4.44
N THR A 129 -7.76 -1.65 -5.62
CA THR A 129 -7.98 -2.94 -6.28
C THR A 129 -6.68 -3.73 -6.43
N LEU A 130 -6.80 -5.05 -6.56
CA LEU A 130 -5.70 -5.97 -6.73
C LEU A 130 -5.77 -6.69 -8.09
N SER A 131 -4.62 -6.83 -8.72
CA SER A 131 -4.43 -7.56 -9.97
C SER A 131 -3.08 -8.29 -9.95
N TYR A 132 -2.86 -9.22 -10.86
CA TYR A 132 -1.57 -9.89 -11.02
C TYR A 132 -1.16 -9.98 -12.48
N ILE A 133 0.13 -10.25 -12.68
CA ILE A 133 0.72 -10.61 -13.95
C ILE A 133 1.83 -11.63 -13.71
N ASP A 134 1.93 -12.64 -14.57
CA ASP A 134 3.01 -13.62 -14.58
C ASP A 134 4.21 -13.07 -15.36
N LYS A 135 4.79 -12.01 -14.81
CA LYS A 135 5.99 -11.33 -15.29
C LYS A 135 6.88 -10.97 -14.09
N SER A 136 8.20 -11.08 -14.27
CA SER A 136 9.15 -10.76 -13.21
C SER A 136 9.00 -9.29 -12.75
N PHE A 137 9.17 -9.05 -11.44
CA PHE A 137 8.93 -7.75 -10.81
C PHE A 137 9.62 -6.58 -11.52
N ASP A 138 10.87 -6.75 -11.94
CA ASP A 138 11.66 -5.71 -12.57
C ASP A 138 11.17 -5.36 -13.99
N GLN A 139 10.47 -6.29 -14.64
CA GLN A 139 9.97 -6.13 -16.01
C GLN A 139 8.53 -5.60 -16.08
N VAL A 140 7.78 -5.57 -14.97
CA VAL A 140 6.40 -5.04 -14.96
C VAL A 140 6.38 -3.53 -15.14
N GLN A 141 5.53 -3.08 -16.07
CA GLN A 141 5.28 -1.70 -16.47
C GLN A 141 3.82 -1.32 -16.22
N ALA A 142 3.53 -0.03 -16.02
CA ALA A 142 2.18 0.46 -15.75
C ALA A 142 1.19 0.23 -16.92
N SER A 143 1.71 0.08 -18.14
CA SER A 143 0.94 -0.20 -19.35
C SER A 143 0.70 -1.68 -19.62
N ASP A 144 1.23 -2.58 -18.78
CA ASP A 144 1.02 -4.02 -18.95
C ASP A 144 -0.47 -4.37 -18.81
N GLN A 145 -0.92 -5.38 -19.54
CA GLN A 145 -2.27 -5.92 -19.38
C GLN A 145 -2.33 -6.78 -18.13
N LEU A 146 -3.05 -6.32 -17.12
CA LEU A 146 -3.16 -6.96 -15.82
C LEU A 146 -4.40 -7.87 -15.74
N ILE A 147 -4.31 -8.95 -14.97
CA ILE A 147 -5.43 -9.83 -14.66
C ILE A 147 -6.00 -9.43 -13.31
N SER A 148 -7.24 -8.95 -13.27
CA SER A 148 -7.92 -8.58 -12.03
C SER A 148 -8.06 -9.78 -11.09
N ILE A 149 -7.86 -9.55 -9.79
CA ILE A 149 -8.05 -10.58 -8.76
C ILE A 149 -9.41 -10.41 -8.10
N GLU A 150 -10.23 -11.46 -8.15
CA GLU A 150 -11.52 -11.49 -7.45
C GLU A 150 -11.36 -11.29 -5.94
N ASN A 151 -12.32 -10.60 -5.33
CA ASN A 151 -12.31 -10.24 -3.90
C ASN A 151 -11.08 -9.43 -3.43
N ASN A 152 -10.24 -9.00 -4.37
CA ASN A 152 -9.00 -8.26 -4.13
C ASN A 152 -8.04 -8.95 -3.15
N ALA A 153 -7.99 -10.29 -3.19
CA ALA A 153 -7.17 -11.11 -2.30
C ALA A 153 -6.36 -12.15 -3.08
N SER A 154 -5.05 -12.18 -2.88
CA SER A 154 -4.15 -13.21 -3.40
C SER A 154 -3.73 -14.15 -2.27
N GLU A 155 -3.93 -15.46 -2.47
CA GLU A 155 -3.70 -16.50 -1.46
C GLU A 155 -2.73 -17.58 -1.98
N ILE A 156 -2.83 -18.81 -1.49
CA ILE A 156 -2.13 -19.97 -2.03
C ILE A 156 -2.62 -20.30 -3.44
N TYR A 157 -1.71 -20.28 -4.41
CA TYR A 157 -1.91 -20.69 -5.80
C TYR A 157 -2.03 -22.20 -5.92
N LYS A 158 -0.98 -22.95 -5.57
CA LYS A 158 -0.95 -24.41 -5.69
C LYS A 158 -0.75 -25.08 -4.34
N MET A 159 -1.43 -26.21 -4.18
CA MET A 159 -1.14 -27.21 -3.17
C MET A 159 -0.31 -28.32 -3.82
N ILE A 160 0.93 -28.50 -3.39
CA ILE A 160 1.82 -29.57 -3.86
C ILE A 160 1.60 -30.78 -2.94
N ILE A 161 0.89 -31.80 -3.44
CA ILE A 161 0.52 -32.98 -2.65
C ILE A 161 1.64 -34.02 -2.70
N SER A 162 2.31 -34.13 -3.85
CA SER A 162 3.53 -34.93 -4.05
C SER A 162 4.35 -34.31 -5.19
N PRO A 163 5.61 -34.75 -5.42
CA PRO A 163 6.40 -34.27 -6.56
C PRO A 163 5.73 -34.46 -7.93
N ALA A 164 4.80 -35.42 -8.05
CA ALA A 164 4.08 -35.70 -9.29
C ALA A 164 2.63 -35.18 -9.29
N MET A 165 2.14 -34.62 -8.18
CA MET A 165 0.73 -34.24 -8.03
C MET A 165 0.57 -32.88 -7.34
N GLN A 166 -0.09 -31.97 -8.05
CA GLN A 166 -0.41 -30.63 -7.58
C GLN A 166 -1.85 -30.27 -7.93
N THR A 167 -2.49 -29.45 -7.10
CA THR A 167 -3.80 -28.88 -7.38
C THR A 167 -3.73 -27.37 -7.35
N ILE A 168 -4.41 -26.72 -8.29
CA ILE A 168 -4.60 -25.26 -8.24
C ILE A 168 -5.72 -24.98 -7.24
N ARG A 169 -5.40 -24.22 -6.21
CA ARG A 169 -6.36 -23.74 -5.21
C ARG A 169 -6.95 -22.40 -5.63
N THR A 170 -6.13 -21.50 -6.15
CA THR A 170 -6.57 -20.16 -6.56
C THR A 170 -5.66 -19.61 -7.65
N GLU A 171 -6.15 -19.47 -8.89
CA GLU A 171 -5.32 -19.04 -10.05
C GLU A 171 -4.56 -17.73 -9.81
N SER A 172 -5.11 -16.81 -9.00
CA SER A 172 -4.51 -15.53 -8.63
C SER A 172 -3.56 -15.58 -7.42
N GLY A 173 -3.26 -16.76 -6.88
CA GLY A 173 -2.43 -16.89 -5.68
C GLY A 173 -0.96 -16.53 -5.91
N TRP A 174 -0.24 -16.10 -4.89
CA TRP A 174 1.13 -15.59 -4.98
C TRP A 174 2.18 -16.49 -4.30
N CYS A 175 1.73 -17.59 -3.71
CA CYS A 175 2.58 -18.62 -3.11
C CYS A 175 2.08 -20.04 -3.44
N ASN A 176 2.95 -21.03 -3.31
CA ASN A 176 2.57 -22.44 -3.28
C ASN A 176 2.76 -22.97 -1.86
N TYR A 177 1.96 -23.96 -1.49
CA TYR A 177 2.11 -24.69 -0.25
C TYR A 177 2.33 -26.17 -0.53
N SER A 178 3.38 -26.74 0.03
CA SER A 178 3.69 -28.16 -0.08
C SER A 178 3.12 -28.93 1.10
N LEU A 179 2.23 -29.88 0.84
CA LEU A 179 1.74 -30.85 1.83
C LEU A 179 2.76 -31.96 2.11
N VAL A 180 3.80 -32.08 1.28
CA VAL A 180 4.88 -33.06 1.48
C VAL A 180 5.72 -32.69 2.71
N ASN A 181 6.10 -31.41 2.81
CA ASN A 181 7.01 -30.93 3.84
C ASN A 181 6.47 -29.70 4.61
N HIS A 182 5.24 -29.25 4.34
CA HIS A 182 4.62 -28.07 4.97
C HIS A 182 5.42 -26.77 4.76
N ILE A 183 6.06 -26.63 3.60
CA ILE A 183 6.82 -25.44 3.22
C ILE A 183 6.01 -24.58 2.23
N VAL A 184 6.06 -23.26 2.44
CA VAL A 184 5.53 -22.24 1.53
C VAL A 184 6.66 -21.76 0.62
N THR A 185 6.43 -21.77 -0.69
CA THR A 185 7.36 -21.22 -1.68
C THR A 185 6.68 -20.11 -2.46
N VAL A 186 7.43 -19.11 -2.92
CA VAL A 186 6.87 -18.06 -3.78
C VAL A 186 6.48 -18.62 -5.15
N VAL A 187 5.49 -18.01 -5.82
CA VAL A 187 5.28 -18.27 -7.25
C VAL A 187 6.28 -17.42 -8.03
N GLU A 188 7.23 -18.07 -8.70
CA GLU A 188 8.22 -17.37 -9.50
C GLU A 188 7.57 -16.55 -10.62
N ASN A 189 8.17 -15.39 -10.90
CA ASN A 189 7.70 -14.46 -11.93
C ASN A 189 6.25 -14.02 -11.76
N ARG A 190 5.68 -14.04 -10.55
CA ARG A 190 4.38 -13.46 -10.27
C ARG A 190 4.52 -12.13 -9.55
N THR A 191 3.97 -11.08 -10.16
CA THR A 191 3.93 -9.73 -9.58
C THR A 191 2.49 -9.33 -9.35
N LEU A 192 2.20 -8.89 -8.13
CA LEU A 192 0.91 -8.30 -7.78
C LEU A 192 0.96 -6.79 -8.06
N VAL A 193 -0.16 -6.24 -8.50
CA VAL A 193 -0.31 -4.81 -8.78
C VAL A 193 -1.51 -4.27 -8.02
N ILE A 194 -1.25 -3.31 -7.15
CA ILE A 194 -2.26 -2.51 -6.46
C ILE A 194 -2.59 -1.30 -7.33
N SER A 195 -3.87 -1.12 -7.62
CA SER A 195 -4.38 0.02 -8.38
C SER A 195 -5.36 0.84 -7.54
N LYS A 196 -5.56 2.09 -7.93
CA LYS A 196 -6.65 2.95 -7.43
C LYS A 196 -7.19 3.76 -8.60
N ASP A 197 -8.51 3.92 -8.67
CA ASP A 197 -9.17 4.66 -9.77
C ASP A 197 -8.75 4.13 -11.16
N LYS A 198 -8.58 2.81 -11.28
CA LYS A 198 -8.12 2.08 -12.48
C LYS A 198 -6.69 2.42 -12.94
N LYS A 199 -5.90 3.08 -12.11
CA LYS A 199 -4.48 3.37 -12.37
C LYS A 199 -3.59 2.47 -11.50
N PRO A 200 -2.64 1.72 -12.09
CA PRO A 200 -1.61 1.03 -11.34
C PRO A 200 -0.82 2.00 -10.47
N LEU A 201 -0.71 1.70 -9.17
CA LEU A 201 0.03 2.53 -8.22
C LEU A 201 1.31 1.84 -7.77
N PHE A 202 1.20 0.58 -7.32
CA PHE A 202 2.35 -0.17 -6.81
C PHE A 202 2.40 -1.55 -7.43
N LYS A 203 3.62 -2.00 -7.77
CA LYS A 203 3.93 -3.41 -7.99
C LYS A 203 4.56 -4.00 -6.75
N ILE A 204 4.26 -5.26 -6.47
CA ILE A 204 4.63 -5.97 -5.26
C ILE A 204 5.03 -7.41 -5.63
N ARG A 205 6.13 -7.89 -5.06
CA ARG A 205 6.46 -9.33 -5.04
C ARG A 205 6.70 -9.82 -3.61
N MET A 206 6.28 -11.05 -3.34
CA MET A 206 6.74 -11.76 -2.16
C MET A 206 8.07 -12.44 -2.46
N ASN A 207 8.98 -12.35 -1.49
CA ASN A 207 10.24 -13.09 -1.50
C ASN A 207 10.20 -14.27 -0.51
N SER A 208 9.54 -14.11 0.64
CA SER A 208 9.43 -15.14 1.67
C SER A 208 8.38 -14.79 2.73
N ILE A 209 7.93 -15.79 3.48
CA ILE A 209 7.13 -15.63 4.72
C ILE A 209 7.89 -16.08 5.98
N TYR A 210 9.18 -16.38 5.84
CA TYR A 210 9.99 -16.91 6.92
C TYR A 210 10.92 -15.86 7.48
N SER A 211 11.21 -15.96 8.78
CA SER A 211 12.26 -15.15 9.41
C SER A 211 13.56 -15.31 8.63
N ASP A 212 14.18 -14.17 8.33
CA ASP A 212 15.43 -14.05 7.58
C ASP A 212 15.36 -14.64 6.16
N GLY A 213 14.15 -14.76 5.63
CA GLY A 213 13.88 -15.12 4.25
C GLY A 213 13.88 -16.61 3.96
N LYS A 214 14.16 -17.49 4.93
CA LYS A 214 14.26 -18.94 4.70
C LYS A 214 13.61 -19.79 5.79
N PRO A 215 13.04 -20.96 5.44
CA PRO A 215 12.62 -21.94 6.45
C PRO A 215 13.75 -22.29 7.42
N ASN A 216 13.43 -22.47 8.70
CA ASN A 216 14.39 -22.94 9.71
C ASN A 216 14.57 -24.47 9.73
N ALA A 217 13.80 -25.19 8.92
CA ALA A 217 13.85 -26.63 8.74
C ALA A 217 13.35 -27.00 7.34
N ASP A 218 13.80 -28.14 6.82
CA ASP A 218 13.40 -28.65 5.50
C ASP A 218 11.94 -29.16 5.49
N GLU A 219 11.40 -29.47 6.68
CA GLU A 219 10.00 -29.85 6.88
C GLU A 219 9.42 -29.14 8.11
N LYS A 220 8.13 -28.77 8.04
CA LYS A 220 7.34 -28.20 9.14
C LYS A 220 8.04 -27.02 9.82
N ALA A 221 8.64 -26.14 9.02
CA ALA A 221 9.30 -24.95 9.50
C ALA A 221 8.36 -24.09 10.37
N SER A 222 8.88 -23.64 11.52
CA SER A 222 8.09 -22.92 12.53
C SER A 222 8.32 -21.42 12.54
N ASN A 223 9.31 -20.92 11.79
CA ASN A 223 9.70 -19.51 11.76
C ASN A 223 8.86 -18.67 10.78
N MET A 224 7.54 -18.88 10.78
CA MET A 224 6.54 -18.11 10.03
C MET A 224 5.61 -17.35 11.01
N VAL A 225 4.89 -16.29 10.63
CA VAL A 225 4.84 -15.58 9.35
C VAL A 225 5.59 -14.25 9.49
N PHE A 226 6.73 -14.12 8.80
CA PHE A 226 7.58 -12.93 8.76
C PHE A 226 7.76 -12.56 7.29
N TYR A 227 7.06 -11.52 6.84
CA TYR A 227 7.04 -11.20 5.42
C TYR A 227 8.36 -10.56 4.97
N SER A 228 8.85 -11.05 3.85
CA SER A 228 9.87 -10.44 3.02
C SER A 228 9.23 -10.08 1.69
N ILE A 229 9.09 -8.79 1.42
CA ILE A 229 8.35 -8.24 0.27
C ILE A 229 9.20 -7.15 -0.36
N ASP A 230 9.18 -7.06 -1.69
CA ASP A 230 9.64 -5.89 -2.40
C ASP A 230 8.45 -5.20 -3.06
N TYR A 231 8.42 -3.87 -3.00
CA TYR A 231 7.41 -3.06 -3.67
C TYR A 231 8.03 -1.81 -4.31
N GLN A 232 7.35 -1.29 -5.33
CA GLN A 232 7.77 -0.11 -6.05
C GLN A 232 6.55 0.61 -6.59
N GLU A 233 6.56 1.94 -6.49
CA GLU A 233 5.57 2.79 -7.15
C GLU A 233 5.79 2.81 -8.68
N PHE A 234 4.70 2.75 -9.45
CA PHE A 234 4.74 3.04 -10.88
C PHE A 234 4.95 4.54 -11.09
N LYS A 235 5.89 4.88 -11.97
CA LYS A 235 6.12 6.27 -12.42
C LYS A 235 5.22 6.60 -13.59
#